data_AF-A0A829RBA6-F1
#
_entry.id   AF-A0A829RBA6-F1
#
_cell.length_a   1.000
_cell.length_b   1.000
_cell.length_c   1.000
_cell.angle_alpha   90.00
_cell.angle_beta   90.00
_cell.angle_gamma   90.00
#
_symmetry.space_group_name_H-M   'P 1'
#
loop_
_entity.id
_entity.type
_entity.pdbx_description
1 polymer ?
#
loop_
_entity_poly.entity_id
_entity_poly.type
_entity_poly.pdbx_seq_one_letter_code
_entity_poly.pdbx_strand_id
1 'polypeptide(L)' 'MIVNRTGEGRQRAKAAGKKLGRKGQPEEKIQLAIYLWEKRNENKYSIVDIVTSTGVPKATLYKKIKDMEKENRSNL' A
#
# COMPACT_ATOMS: atom_id res chain seq x y z
N MET A 1 15.19 -34.16 -8.89
CA MET A 1 13.88 -33.54 -9.15
C MET A 1 14.06 -32.02 -9.23
N ILE A 2 13.62 -31.35 -10.29
CA ILE A 2 13.86 -29.90 -10.53
C ILE A 2 13.25 -29.02 -9.42
N VAL A 3 12.12 -29.46 -8.85
CA VAL A 3 11.37 -28.76 -7.79
C VAL A 3 12.19 -28.50 -6.52
N ASN A 4 13.12 -29.38 -6.15
CA ASN A 4 13.92 -29.25 -4.93
C ASN A 4 14.91 -28.07 -5.04
N ARG A 5 15.62 -27.98 -6.17
CA ARG A 5 16.62 -26.93 -6.42
C ARG A 5 15.98 -25.54 -6.55
N THR A 6 14.79 -25.45 -7.15
CA THR A 6 14.04 -24.19 -7.26
C THR A 6 13.50 -23.73 -5.90
N GLY A 7 13.03 -24.67 -5.05
CA GLY A 7 12.59 -24.39 -3.69
C GLY A 7 13.72 -23.86 -2.80
N GLU A 8 14.86 -24.55 -2.80
CA GLU A 8 16.07 -24.14 -2.06
C GLU A 8 16.61 -22.78 -2.52
N GLY A 9 16.59 -22.51 -3.83
CA GLY A 9 16.96 -21.21 -4.39
C GLY A 9 16.03 -20.08 -3.91
N ARG A 10 14.72 -20.33 -3.87
CA ARG A 10 13.73 -19.37 -3.36
C ARG A 10 13.92 -19.11 -1.86
N GLN A 11 14.17 -20.15 -1.08
CA GLN A 11 14.44 -20.01 0.37
C GLN A 11 15.69 -19.18 0.63
N ARG A 12 16.78 -19.44 -0.10
CA ARG A 12 18.01 -18.63 -0.01
C ARG A 12 17.78 -17.17 -0.39
N ALA A 13 17.02 -16.90 -1.46
CA ALA A 13 16.68 -15.53 -1.85
C ALA A 13 15.82 -14.80 -0.79
N LYS A 14 14.87 -15.51 -0.16
CA LYS A 14 14.07 -14.96 0.95
C LYS A 14 14.95 -14.67 2.18
N ALA A 15 15.86 -15.57 2.52
CA ALA A 15 16.80 -15.42 3.63
C ALA A 15 17.77 -14.25 3.43
N ALA A 16 18.18 -14.00 2.19
CA ALA A 16 18.98 -12.82 1.79
C ALA A 16 18.18 -11.50 1.81
N GLY A 17 16.94 -11.49 2.30
CA GLY A 17 16.11 -10.30 2.42
C GLY A 17 15.51 -9.81 1.10
N LYS A 18 15.57 -10.60 0.02
CA LYS A 18 14.98 -10.19 -1.26
C LYS A 18 13.46 -10.18 -1.13
N LYS A 19 12.84 -9.00 -1.31
CA LYS A 19 11.38 -8.87 -1.37
C LYS A 19 10.87 -9.66 -2.58
N LEU A 20 10.12 -10.73 -2.27
CA LEU A 20 9.46 -11.57 -3.26
C LEU A 20 8.06 -10.99 -3.59
N GLY A 21 7.59 -11.22 -4.81
CA GLY A 21 6.26 -10.79 -5.27
C GLY A 21 6.25 -9.48 -6.05
N ARG A 22 5.05 -8.98 -6.37
CA ARG A 22 4.88 -7.73 -7.12
C ARG A 22 5.35 -6.56 -6.26
N LYS A 23 6.10 -5.64 -6.85
CA LYS A 23 6.40 -4.35 -6.20
C LYS A 23 5.06 -3.69 -5.81
N GLY A 24 4.99 -3.20 -4.56
CA GLY A 24 3.83 -2.47 -4.07
C GLY A 24 3.62 -1.17 -4.85
N GLN A 25 2.50 -0.51 -4.60
CA GLN A 25 2.32 0.85 -5.09
C GLN A 25 3.39 1.78 -4.48
N PRO A 26 3.87 2.81 -5.20
CA PRO A 26 4.83 3.77 -4.65
C PRO A 26 4.28 4.44 -3.39
N GLU A 27 5.09 4.52 -2.33
CA GLU A 27 4.67 5.08 -1.05
C GLU A 27 4.28 6.56 -1.18
N GLU A 28 5.01 7.33 -2.01
CA GLU A 28 4.72 8.73 -2.30
C GLU A 28 3.29 8.95 -2.82
N LYS A 29 2.81 8.06 -3.70
CA LYS A 29 1.45 8.14 -4.25
C LYS A 29 0.40 7.83 -3.19
N ILE A 30 0.71 6.89 -2.29
CA ILE A 30 -0.16 6.53 -1.16
C ILE A 30 -0.25 7.73 -0.19
N GLN A 31 0.88 8.33 0.15
CA GLN A 31 0.93 9.51 1.03
C GLN A 31 0.15 10.68 0.43
N LEU A 32 0.31 10.96 -0.86
CA LEU A 32 -0.45 12.00 -1.55
C LEU A 32 -1.97 11.72 -1.52
N ALA A 33 -2.38 10.46 -1.72
CA ALA A 33 -3.79 10.08 -1.67
C ALA A 33 -4.40 10.24 -0.27
N ILE A 34 -3.64 9.92 0.79
CA ILE A 34 -4.05 10.14 2.18
C ILE A 34 -4.18 11.64 2.47
N TYR A 35 -3.20 12.43 2.06
CA TYR A 35 -3.22 13.89 2.25
C TYR A 35 -4.45 14.54 1.59
N LEU A 36 -4.75 14.16 0.34
CA LEU A 36 -5.93 14.65 -0.36
C LEU A 36 -7.24 14.19 0.30
N TRP A 37 -7.23 12.99 0.90
CA TRP A 37 -8.37 12.47 1.66
C TRP A 37 -8.62 13.26 2.95
N GLU A 38 -7.57 13.58 3.71
CA GLU A 38 -7.67 14.37 4.95
C GLU A 38 -8.18 15.79 4.65
N LYS A 39 -7.67 16.41 3.58
CA LYS A 39 -8.09 17.75 3.15
C LYS A 39 -9.35 17.78 2.30
N ARG A 40 -10.05 16.65 2.14
CA ARG A 40 -11.23 16.58 1.25
C ARG A 40 -12.36 17.52 1.69
N ASN A 41 -12.48 17.80 2.98
CA ASN A 41 -13.50 18.70 3.52
C ASN A 41 -13.23 20.17 3.14
N GLU A 42 -11.97 20.54 2.94
CA GLU A 42 -11.55 21.89 2.56
C GLU A 42 -11.52 22.05 1.03
N ASN A 43 -10.91 21.07 0.34
CA ASN A 43 -10.66 21.13 -1.10
C ASN A 43 -11.81 20.57 -1.96
N LYS A 44 -12.85 20.00 -1.34
CA LYS A 44 -14.04 19.41 -1.99
C LYS A 44 -13.73 18.30 -3.02
N TYR A 45 -12.57 17.65 -2.93
CA TYR A 45 -12.23 16.53 -3.81
C TYR A 45 -13.10 15.30 -3.55
N SER A 46 -13.64 14.72 -4.61
CA SER A 46 -14.33 13.42 -4.54
C SER A 46 -13.31 12.28 -4.47
N ILE A 47 -13.74 11.15 -3.92
CA ILE A 47 -12.97 9.89 -3.95
C ILE A 47 -12.54 9.54 -5.38
N VAL A 48 -13.42 9.80 -6.36
CA VAL A 48 -13.12 9.53 -7.78
C VAL A 48 -11.96 10.40 -8.27
N ASP A 49 -11.94 11.68 -7.88
CA ASP A 49 -10.89 12.62 -8.27
C ASP A 49 -9.55 12.24 -7.65
N ILE A 50 -9.56 11.83 -6.38
CA ILE A 50 -8.36 11.38 -5.65
C ILE A 50 -7.77 10.13 -6.32
N VAL A 51 -8.61 9.15 -6.66
CA VAL A 51 -8.15 7.93 -7.34
C VAL A 51 -7.61 8.23 -8.73
N THR A 52 -8.27 9.12 -9.47
CA THR A 52 -7.83 9.51 -10.82
C THR A 52 -6.51 10.27 -10.78
N SER A 53 -6.35 11.18 -9.83
CA SER A 53 -5.16 12.03 -9.69
C SER A 53 -3.94 11.25 -9.20
N THR A 54 -4.14 10.35 -8.22
CA THR A 54 -3.03 9.62 -7.58
C THR A 54 -2.74 8.27 -8.23
N GLY A 55 -3.69 7.71 -8.98
CA GLY A 55 -3.63 6.36 -9.53
C GLY A 55 -3.72 5.25 -8.46
N VAL A 56 -4.00 5.61 -7.20
CA VAL A 56 -4.17 4.64 -6.11
C VAL A 56 -5.61 4.10 -6.15
N PRO A 57 -5.81 2.78 -6.26
CA PRO A 57 -7.16 2.20 -6.29
C PRO A 57 -7.95 2.50 -5.01
N LYS A 58 -9.27 2.67 -5.13
CA LYS A 58 -10.18 2.91 -3.99
C LYS A 58 -9.96 1.91 -2.85
N ALA A 59 -9.82 0.62 -3.20
CA ALA A 59 -9.60 -0.44 -2.21
C ALA A 59 -8.30 -0.25 -1.42
N THR A 60 -7.22 0.20 -2.06
CA THR A 60 -5.95 0.49 -1.40
C THR A 60 -6.07 1.72 -0.50
N LEU A 61 -6.72 2.78 -0.99
CA LEU A 61 -6.96 4.00 -0.21
C LEU A 61 -7.76 3.71 1.07
N TYR A 62 -8.92 3.07 0.95
CA TYR A 62 -9.76 2.75 2.12
C TYR A 62 -9.07 1.81 3.11
N LYS A 63 -8.30 0.82 2.61
CA LYS A 63 -7.54 -0.06 3.47
C LYS A 63 -6.54 0.74 4.32
N LYS A 64 -5.80 1.65 3.68
CA LYS A 64 -4.77 2.45 4.36
C LYS A 64 -5.38 3.41 5.39
N ILE A 65 -6.51 4.04 5.07
CA ILE A 65 -7.28 4.87 6.03
C ILE A 65 -7.71 4.04 7.25
N LYS A 66 -8.27 2.86 7.02
CA LYS A 66 -8.68 1.95 8.11
C LYS A 66 -7.50 1.49 8.96
N ASP A 67 -6.35 1.23 8.34
CA ASP A 67 -5.13 0.85 9.07
C ASP A 67 -4.65 2.02 9.95
N MET A 68 -4.71 3.26 9.47
CA MET A 68 -4.40 4.46 10.27
C MET A 68 -5.37 4.67 11.44
N GLU A 69 -6.68 4.50 11.21
CA GLU A 69 -7.69 4.61 12.28
C GLU A 69 -7.44 3.58 13.40
N LYS A 70 -7.03 2.36 13.03
CA LYS A 70 -6.66 1.32 14.01
C LYS A 70 -5.40 1.69 14.79
N GLU A 71 -4.38 2.21 14.11
CA GLU A 71 -3.14 2.66 14.75
C GLU A 71 -3.41 3.77 15.76
N ASN A 72 -4.19 4.78 15.37
CA ASN A 72 -4.61 5.87 16.25
C ASN A 72 -5.40 5.37 17.47
N ARG A 73 -6.26 4.35 17.30
CA ARG A 73 -7.02 3.74 18.39
C ARG A 73 -6.17 2.85 19.31
N SER A 74 -5.06 2.30 18.81
CA SER A 74 -4.15 1.46 19.58
C SER A 74 -3.16 2.27 20.43
N ASN A 75 -2.97 3.54 20.09
CA ASN A 75 -2.06 4.46 20.78
C ASN A 75 -2.77 5.31 21.86
N LEU A 76 -4.04 5.00 22.15
CA LEU A 76 -4.88 5.64 23.17
C LEU A 76 -5.21 4.63 24.28
#